data_AF-A0A8J8EMS5-F1
#
_entry.id   AF-A0A8J8EMS5-F1
#
_cell.length_a   1.000
_cell.length_b   1.000
_cell.length_c   1.000
_cell.angle_alpha   90.00
_cell.angle_beta   90.00
_cell.angle_gamma   90.00
#
_symmetry.space_group_name_H-M   'P 1'
#
loop_
_entity.id
_entity.type
_entity.pdbx_description
1 polymer ?
#
loop_
_entity_poly.entity_id
_entity_poly.type
_entity_poly.pdbx_seq_one_letter_code
_entity_poly.pdbx_strand_id
1 'polypeptide(L)'
;MRMEELTWPDFEEAKKSIDTVLIPVGSVEAHGRHLPLGTDVFAPLELCRRVEERVRNAGKDVLIAPPIWYGHTFVLNVYPGTINVRADAFKAYVREVISEFVEEGFKRVVLMNGHGGNVYPLVEAAEEVAESYPNAEIWLINWWIDFREDILSICSSQGHAGQDETSVMLAIRPELVKMDKAVGEKRTSRVRVIRKDIGRELFPDGVNDDPGSATRENGEAILGVISEKIARLLLGED
;
A
#
# COMPACT_ATOMS: atom_id res chain seq x y z
N MET A 1 10.43 -13.12 5.55
CA MET A 1 9.70 -14.40 5.57
C MET A 1 8.24 -14.17 5.20
N ARG A 2 7.57 -15.06 4.45
CA ARG A 2 6.13 -14.92 4.09
C ARG A 2 5.25 -15.82 4.95
N MET A 3 4.30 -15.24 5.67
CA MET A 3 3.49 -15.96 6.66
C MET A 3 2.62 -17.05 6.02
N GLU A 4 2.07 -16.82 4.83
CA GLU A 4 1.20 -17.78 4.12
C GLU A 4 1.94 -19.05 3.66
N GLU A 5 3.26 -19.06 3.73
CA GLU A 5 4.11 -20.21 3.38
C GLU A 5 4.59 -21.00 4.61
N LEU A 6 4.24 -20.55 5.83
CA LEU A 6 4.62 -21.19 7.08
C LEU A 6 3.55 -22.16 7.57
N THR A 7 4.00 -23.26 8.18
CA THR A 7 3.12 -24.03 9.06
C THR A 7 3.02 -23.34 10.43
N TRP A 8 1.99 -23.63 11.21
CA TRP A 8 1.84 -22.99 12.53
C TRP A 8 3.05 -23.24 13.48
N PRO A 9 3.74 -24.40 13.47
CA PRO A 9 4.98 -24.56 14.24
C PRO A 9 6.14 -23.72 13.70
N ASP A 10 6.26 -23.56 12.37
CA ASP A 10 7.30 -22.69 11.79
C ASP A 10 7.06 -21.22 12.17
N PHE A 11 5.80 -20.79 12.21
CA PHE A 11 5.42 -19.46 12.69
C PHE A 11 5.73 -19.28 14.19
N GLU A 12 5.41 -20.27 15.03
CA GLU A 12 5.72 -20.26 16.46
C GLU A 12 7.24 -20.15 16.72
N GLU A 13 8.06 -20.80 15.90
CA GLU A 13 9.52 -20.67 15.97
C GLU A 13 9.99 -19.28 15.48
N ALA A 14 9.50 -18.84 14.31
CA ALA A 14 9.91 -17.59 13.69
C ALA A 14 9.65 -16.36 14.59
N LYS A 15 8.49 -16.31 15.26
CA LYS A 15 8.12 -15.18 16.13
C LYS A 15 8.98 -15.04 17.39
N LYS A 16 9.84 -16.01 17.72
CA LYS A 16 10.79 -15.92 18.84
C LYS A 16 11.94 -14.94 18.56
N SER A 17 12.30 -14.77 17.28
CA SER A 17 13.41 -13.90 16.86
C SER A 17 12.96 -12.73 15.98
N ILE A 18 11.74 -12.76 15.46
CA ILE A 18 11.16 -11.69 14.64
C ILE A 18 10.18 -10.89 15.50
N ASP A 19 10.44 -9.59 15.68
CA ASP A 19 9.57 -8.69 16.42
C ASP A 19 8.75 -7.73 15.54
N THR A 20 9.00 -7.74 14.22
CA THR A 20 8.39 -6.84 13.25
C THR A 20 7.63 -7.62 12.18
N VAL A 21 6.37 -7.23 11.95
CA VAL A 21 5.53 -7.73 10.86
C VAL A 21 5.15 -6.60 9.89
N LEU A 22 5.25 -6.87 8.59
CA LEU A 22 4.80 -6.01 7.51
C LEU A 22 3.46 -6.54 6.98
N ILE A 23 2.41 -5.71 7.03
CA ILE A 23 1.09 -6.02 6.51
C ILE A 23 0.85 -5.18 5.25
N PRO A 24 0.86 -5.79 4.05
CA PRO A 24 0.43 -5.10 2.84
C PRO A 24 -1.07 -4.82 2.91
N VAL A 25 -1.47 -3.57 2.69
CA VAL A 25 -2.88 -3.14 2.72
C VAL A 25 -3.21 -2.41 1.43
N GLY A 26 -4.25 -2.85 0.72
CA GLY A 26 -4.66 -2.23 -0.54
C GLY A 26 -6.17 -2.09 -0.67
N SER A 27 -6.63 -2.12 -1.93
CA SER A 27 -8.04 -2.10 -2.31
C SER A 27 -8.22 -2.82 -3.64
N VAL A 28 -9.45 -3.21 -3.96
CA VAL A 28 -9.84 -3.67 -5.29
C VAL A 28 -10.64 -2.57 -5.95
N GLU A 29 -10.02 -1.81 -6.86
CA GLU A 29 -10.63 -0.64 -7.48
C GLU A 29 -10.14 -0.30 -8.88
N ALA A 30 -10.96 0.44 -9.62
CA ALA A 30 -10.65 0.89 -10.97
C ALA A 30 -9.40 1.78 -11.01
N HIS A 31 -8.40 1.36 -11.77
CA HIS A 31 -7.19 2.14 -12.06
C HIS A 31 -7.09 2.42 -13.56
N GLY A 32 -7.93 3.34 -14.02
CA GLY A 32 -8.05 3.63 -15.43
C GLY A 32 -8.55 2.44 -16.24
N ARG A 33 -8.32 2.52 -17.55
CA ARG A 33 -8.58 1.43 -18.48
C ARG A 33 -7.34 0.56 -18.70
N HIS A 34 -6.19 0.94 -18.14
CA HIS A 34 -4.89 0.36 -18.40
C HIS A 34 -4.33 -0.51 -17.28
N LEU A 35 -4.62 -0.21 -16.00
CA LEU A 35 -4.11 -0.99 -14.87
C LEU A 35 -5.14 -2.01 -14.35
N PRO A 36 -4.67 -3.08 -13.68
CA PRO A 36 -5.56 -4.06 -13.06
C PRO A 36 -6.24 -3.50 -11.81
N LEU A 37 -7.35 -4.12 -11.41
CA LEU A 37 -8.10 -3.73 -10.21
C LEU A 37 -7.33 -3.91 -8.89
N GLY A 38 -6.24 -4.68 -8.91
CA GLY A 38 -5.43 -5.01 -7.72
C GLY A 38 -4.16 -4.18 -7.57
N THR A 39 -4.00 -3.08 -8.30
CA THR A 39 -2.80 -2.21 -8.26
C THR A 39 -2.41 -1.84 -6.82
N ASP A 40 -3.39 -1.41 -6.03
CA ASP A 40 -3.23 -1.02 -4.62
C ASP A 40 -2.74 -2.15 -3.70
N VAL A 41 -2.84 -3.41 -4.13
CA VAL A 41 -2.33 -4.56 -3.37
C VAL A 41 -0.97 -5.00 -3.91
N PHE A 42 -0.80 -5.00 -5.23
CA PHE A 42 0.44 -5.46 -5.85
C PHE A 42 1.63 -4.57 -5.51
N ALA A 43 1.46 -3.26 -5.51
CA ALA A 43 2.53 -2.30 -5.19
C ALA A 43 3.06 -2.45 -3.75
N PRO A 44 2.23 -2.34 -2.68
CA PRO A 44 2.73 -2.50 -1.31
C PRO A 44 3.24 -3.91 -1.02
N LEU A 45 2.68 -4.96 -1.63
CA LEU A 45 3.19 -6.31 -1.47
C LEU A 45 4.61 -6.46 -2.03
N GLU A 46 4.89 -5.88 -3.20
CA GLU A 46 6.24 -5.87 -3.75
C GLU A 46 7.20 -5.07 -2.86
N LEU A 47 6.78 -3.91 -2.37
CA LEU A 47 7.58 -3.11 -1.44
C LEU A 47 7.93 -3.92 -0.18
N CYS A 48 6.97 -4.62 0.44
CA CYS A 48 7.22 -5.50 1.57
C CYS A 48 8.26 -6.59 1.24
N ARG A 49 8.21 -7.20 0.05
CA ARG A 49 9.20 -8.21 -0.38
C ARG A 49 10.60 -7.62 -0.49
N ARG A 50 10.73 -6.46 -1.11
CA ARG A 50 12.03 -5.78 -1.28
C ARG A 50 12.59 -5.30 0.07
N VAL A 51 11.75 -4.78 0.94
CA VAL A 51 12.13 -4.39 2.31
C VAL A 51 12.61 -5.61 3.09
N GLU A 52 11.86 -6.71 3.06
CA GLU A 52 12.23 -7.96 3.74
C GLU A 52 13.58 -8.48 3.26
N GLU A 53 13.81 -8.51 1.94
CA GLU A 53 15.08 -8.96 1.37
C GLU A 53 16.25 -8.10 1.86
N ARG A 54 16.06 -6.78 1.90
CA ARG A 54 17.08 -5.83 2.38
C ARG A 54 17.41 -6.02 3.85
N VAL A 55 16.38 -6.11 4.69
CA VAL A 55 16.55 -6.30 6.14
C VAL A 55 17.22 -7.66 6.43
N ARG A 56 16.83 -8.70 5.70
CA ARG A 56 17.46 -10.03 5.74
C ARG A 56 18.92 -10.01 5.34
N ASN A 57 19.28 -9.29 4.28
CA ASN A 57 20.67 -9.13 3.87
C ASN A 57 21.53 -8.37 4.89
N ALA A 58 20.91 -7.55 5.76
CA ALA A 58 21.54 -6.90 6.90
C ALA A 58 21.54 -7.75 8.19
N GLY A 59 21.10 -9.01 8.12
CA GLY A 59 21.17 -9.96 9.24
C GLY A 59 20.04 -9.83 10.27
N LYS A 60 18.92 -9.19 9.92
CA LYS A 60 17.68 -9.18 10.72
C LYS A 60 16.54 -9.77 9.91
N ASP A 61 15.49 -10.26 10.57
CA ASP A 61 14.34 -10.84 9.88
C ASP A 61 13.07 -10.04 10.16
N VAL A 62 12.18 -9.98 9.17
CA VAL A 62 10.81 -9.45 9.29
C VAL A 62 9.83 -10.44 8.69
N LEU A 63 8.62 -10.48 9.23
CA LEU A 63 7.52 -11.29 8.69
C LEU A 63 6.69 -10.44 7.72
N ILE A 64 6.30 -10.98 6.58
CA ILE A 64 5.28 -10.41 5.69
C ILE A 64 3.98 -11.18 5.93
N ALA A 65 2.94 -10.48 6.38
CA ALA A 65 1.60 -11.03 6.54
C ALA A 65 0.87 -11.14 5.19
N PRO A 66 -0.19 -11.97 5.10
CA PRO A 66 -1.05 -11.99 3.91
C PRO A 66 -1.66 -10.61 3.65
N PRO A 67 -1.78 -10.17 2.39
CA PRO A 67 -2.33 -8.86 2.09
C PRO A 67 -3.79 -8.69 2.51
N ILE A 68 -4.13 -7.50 3.00
CA ILE A 68 -5.52 -7.06 3.14
C ILE A 68 -5.98 -6.54 1.77
N TRP A 69 -6.77 -7.36 1.07
CA TRP A 69 -7.15 -7.13 -0.32
C TRP A 69 -8.22 -6.05 -0.51
N TYR A 70 -9.20 -5.97 0.39
CA TYR A 70 -10.34 -5.07 0.24
C TYR A 70 -10.21 -3.88 1.19
N GLY A 71 -10.37 -2.68 0.64
CA GLY A 71 -10.21 -1.42 1.36
C GLY A 71 -11.46 -0.54 1.29
N HIS A 72 -11.32 0.67 1.84
CA HIS A 72 -12.33 1.70 1.76
C HIS A 72 -12.15 2.55 0.50
N THR A 73 -13.03 2.40 -0.49
CA THR A 73 -12.97 3.15 -1.76
C THR A 73 -14.31 3.82 -2.09
N PHE A 74 -14.59 4.91 -1.39
CA PHE A 74 -15.81 5.69 -1.64
C PHE A 74 -15.79 6.36 -3.02
N VAL A 75 -14.64 6.85 -3.47
CA VAL A 75 -14.56 7.69 -4.68
C VAL A 75 -14.64 6.86 -5.96
N LEU A 76 -14.13 5.63 -6.00
CA LEU A 76 -14.10 4.82 -7.23
C LEU A 76 -15.18 3.73 -7.31
N ASN A 77 -16.09 3.67 -6.33
CA ASN A 77 -17.23 2.74 -6.34
C ASN A 77 -18.22 2.96 -7.50
N VAL A 78 -18.04 4.03 -8.28
CA VAL A 78 -18.80 4.34 -9.49
C VAL A 78 -18.42 3.48 -10.70
N TYR A 79 -17.29 2.77 -10.61
CA TYR A 79 -16.72 1.94 -11.67
C TYR A 79 -16.90 0.44 -11.40
N PRO A 80 -17.15 -0.38 -12.44
CA PRO A 80 -17.36 -1.81 -12.29
C PRO A 80 -16.10 -2.53 -11.79
N GLY A 81 -16.30 -3.51 -10.91
CA GLY A 81 -15.21 -4.29 -10.30
C GLY A 81 -14.63 -3.66 -9.04
N THR A 82 -14.87 -2.36 -8.79
CA THR A 82 -14.52 -1.73 -7.52
C THR A 82 -15.39 -2.29 -6.38
N ILE A 83 -14.75 -2.79 -5.32
CA ILE A 83 -15.43 -3.32 -4.14
C ILE A 83 -15.17 -2.40 -2.95
N ASN A 84 -16.17 -1.60 -2.59
CA ASN A 84 -16.06 -0.63 -1.51
C ASN A 84 -16.49 -1.22 -0.16
N VAL A 85 -15.53 -1.39 0.76
CA VAL A 85 -15.81 -1.65 2.18
C VAL A 85 -16.11 -0.32 2.87
N ARG A 86 -17.13 -0.28 3.72
CA ARG A 86 -17.42 0.95 4.49
C ARG A 86 -16.28 1.22 5.48
N ALA A 87 -15.97 2.49 5.69
CA ALA A 87 -14.84 2.92 6.53
C ALA A 87 -14.89 2.34 7.95
N ASP A 88 -16.07 2.29 8.56
CA ASP A 88 -16.31 1.72 9.89
C ASP A 88 -16.00 0.22 9.95
N ALA A 89 -16.49 -0.55 8.97
CA ALA A 89 -16.24 -1.98 8.87
C ALA A 89 -14.76 -2.28 8.57
N PHE A 90 -14.15 -1.50 7.67
CA PHE A 90 -12.73 -1.66 7.32
C PHE A 90 -11.83 -1.33 8.51
N LYS A 91 -12.08 -0.22 9.22
CA LYS A 91 -11.37 0.13 10.46
C LYS A 91 -11.45 -0.99 11.47
N ALA A 92 -12.65 -1.47 11.78
CA ALA A 92 -12.85 -2.54 12.75
C ALA A 92 -12.08 -3.80 12.36
N TYR A 93 -12.16 -4.22 11.09
CA TYR A 93 -11.41 -5.37 10.60
C TYR A 93 -9.90 -5.21 10.76
N VAL A 94 -9.33 -4.08 10.31
CA VAL A 94 -7.88 -3.87 10.38
C VAL A 94 -7.41 -3.77 11.83
N ARG A 95 -8.18 -3.13 12.71
CA ARG A 95 -7.88 -3.11 14.15
C ARG A 95 -7.74 -4.52 14.71
N GLU A 96 -8.71 -5.40 14.46
CA GLU A 96 -8.62 -6.79 14.93
C GLU A 96 -7.38 -7.50 14.37
N VAL A 97 -7.07 -7.33 13.08
CA VAL A 97 -5.88 -7.94 12.47
C VAL A 97 -4.59 -7.46 13.15
N ILE A 98 -4.45 -6.16 13.41
CA ILE A 98 -3.27 -5.61 14.09
C ILE A 98 -3.19 -6.15 15.52
N SER A 99 -4.31 -6.14 16.27
CA SER A 99 -4.37 -6.65 17.64
C SER A 99 -3.89 -8.10 17.72
N GLU A 100 -4.33 -8.98 16.81
CA GLU A 100 -3.89 -10.38 16.78
C GLU A 100 -2.37 -10.51 16.59
N PHE A 101 -1.75 -9.70 15.74
CA PHE A 101 -0.28 -9.70 15.61
C PHE A 101 0.41 -9.23 16.90
N VAL A 102 -0.14 -8.21 17.56
CA VAL A 102 0.41 -7.75 18.84
C VAL A 102 0.27 -8.84 19.91
N GLU A 103 -0.86 -9.53 19.98
CA GLU A 103 -1.11 -10.66 20.89
C GLU A 103 -0.20 -11.86 20.61
N GLU A 104 0.13 -12.11 19.34
CA GLU A 104 1.12 -13.12 18.95
C GLU A 104 2.56 -12.77 19.38
N GLY A 105 2.81 -11.53 19.81
CA GLY A 105 4.07 -11.08 20.42
C GLY A 105 4.89 -10.13 19.55
N PHE A 106 4.37 -9.69 18.39
CA PHE A 106 5.05 -8.70 17.56
C PHE A 106 5.06 -7.34 18.27
N LYS A 107 6.23 -6.71 18.33
CA LYS A 107 6.41 -5.38 18.95
C LYS A 107 6.16 -4.25 17.97
N ARG A 108 6.38 -4.50 16.68
CA ARG A 108 6.16 -3.53 15.61
C ARG A 108 5.26 -4.12 14.53
N VAL A 109 4.16 -3.46 14.25
CA VAL A 109 3.27 -3.79 13.13
C VAL A 109 3.32 -2.65 12.12
N VAL A 110 3.79 -2.94 10.91
CA VAL A 110 3.94 -1.97 9.82
C VAL A 110 2.85 -2.19 8.78
N LEU A 111 1.92 -1.25 8.69
CA LEU A 111 0.90 -1.20 7.64
C LEU A 111 1.52 -0.55 6.40
N MET A 112 1.86 -1.36 5.41
CA MET A 112 2.30 -0.89 4.10
C MET A 112 1.07 -0.63 3.23
N ASN A 113 0.53 0.59 3.32
CA ASN A 113 -0.68 0.97 2.63
C ASN A 113 -0.40 1.37 1.19
N GLY A 114 -1.24 0.89 0.27
CA GLY A 114 -1.24 1.22 -1.15
C GLY A 114 -2.44 2.00 -1.64
N HIS A 115 -3.42 2.34 -0.79
CA HIS A 115 -4.68 2.97 -1.21
C HIS A 115 -5.05 4.22 -0.41
N GLY A 116 -5.42 5.30 -1.12
CA GLY A 116 -5.73 6.59 -0.52
C GLY A 116 -6.96 6.64 0.38
N GLY A 117 -8.00 5.86 0.07
CA GLY A 117 -9.21 5.80 0.90
C GLY A 117 -9.00 5.06 2.23
N ASN A 118 -7.95 4.26 2.35
CA ASN A 118 -7.61 3.54 3.59
C ASN A 118 -6.97 4.46 4.64
N VAL A 119 -6.38 5.59 4.26
CA VAL A 119 -5.53 6.41 5.15
C VAL A 119 -6.21 6.72 6.49
N TYR A 120 -7.39 7.32 6.48
CA TYR A 120 -8.07 7.70 7.74
C TYR A 120 -8.51 6.49 8.57
N PRO A 121 -9.20 5.49 8.00
CA PRO A 121 -9.53 4.27 8.75
C PRO A 121 -8.31 3.55 9.35
N LEU A 122 -7.16 3.54 8.65
CA LEU A 122 -5.94 2.93 9.16
C LEU A 122 -5.32 3.73 10.31
N VAL A 123 -5.35 5.06 10.25
CA VAL A 123 -4.91 5.92 11.36
C VAL A 123 -5.77 5.63 12.60
N GLU A 124 -7.11 5.66 12.46
CA GLU A 124 -7.99 5.40 13.60
C GLU A 124 -7.80 3.98 14.17
N ALA A 125 -7.62 2.96 13.31
CA ALA A 125 -7.34 1.60 13.77
C ALA A 125 -6.01 1.50 14.53
N ALA A 126 -4.95 2.13 14.01
CA ALA A 126 -3.63 2.13 14.63
C ALA A 126 -3.64 2.82 16.00
N GLU A 127 -4.36 3.96 16.13
CA GLU A 127 -4.54 4.67 17.39
C GLU A 127 -5.29 3.81 18.43
N GLU A 128 -6.40 3.18 18.05
CA GLU A 128 -7.18 2.30 18.95
C GLU A 128 -6.35 1.12 19.48
N VAL A 129 -5.47 0.54 18.64
CA VAL A 129 -4.56 -0.53 19.06
C VAL A 129 -3.45 0.02 19.96
N ALA A 130 -2.79 1.12 19.59
CA ALA A 130 -1.72 1.69 20.40
C ALA A 130 -2.18 2.10 21.81
N GLU A 131 -3.42 2.58 21.95
CA GLU A 131 -4.04 2.83 23.27
C GLU A 131 -4.23 1.54 24.09
N SER A 132 -4.57 0.44 23.42
CA SER A 132 -4.84 -0.85 24.06
C SER A 132 -3.57 -1.64 24.39
N TYR A 133 -2.50 -1.46 23.60
CA TYR A 133 -1.23 -2.19 23.71
C TYR A 133 -0.05 -1.22 23.79
N PRO A 134 0.24 -0.62 24.97
CA PRO A 134 1.19 0.48 25.12
C PRO A 134 2.66 0.14 24.84
N ASN A 135 2.98 -1.15 24.68
CA ASN A 135 4.33 -1.62 24.34
C ASN A 135 4.50 -1.96 22.86
N ALA A 136 3.45 -1.79 22.04
CA ALA A 136 3.49 -2.04 20.61
C ALA A 136 3.59 -0.72 19.83
N GLU A 137 4.35 -0.73 18.73
CA GLU A 137 4.42 0.36 17.77
C GLU A 137 3.66 -0.01 16.51
N ILE A 138 2.71 0.83 16.10
CA ILE A 138 1.99 0.67 14.84
C ILE A 138 2.48 1.73 13.86
N TRP A 139 3.15 1.29 12.79
CA TRP A 139 3.68 2.18 11.76
C TRP A 139 2.73 2.17 10.57
N LEU A 140 2.24 3.34 10.16
CA LEU A 140 1.48 3.48 8.93
C LEU A 140 2.37 4.12 7.87
N ILE A 141 2.65 3.36 6.81
CA ILE A 141 3.44 3.83 5.67
C ILE A 141 2.53 3.88 4.44
N ASN A 142 2.30 5.08 3.93
CA ASN A 142 1.60 5.34 2.69
C ASN A 142 2.66 5.58 1.61
N TRP A 143 3.02 4.55 0.85
CA TRP A 143 4.23 4.58 -0.01
C TRP A 143 4.25 5.76 -0.99
N TRP A 144 3.09 6.23 -1.44
CA TRP A 144 2.99 7.35 -2.38
C TRP A 144 2.96 8.73 -1.69
N ILE A 145 2.51 8.84 -0.43
CA ILE A 145 2.46 10.10 0.33
C ILE A 145 3.80 10.35 1.02
N ASP A 146 4.28 9.37 1.78
CA ASP A 146 5.42 9.54 2.68
C ASP A 146 6.74 9.64 1.90
N PHE A 147 6.77 9.11 0.68
CA PHE A 147 7.91 9.16 -0.26
C PHE A 147 7.61 10.01 -1.50
N ARG A 148 6.66 10.95 -1.40
CA ARG A 148 6.24 11.79 -2.52
C ARG A 148 7.40 12.55 -3.18
N GLU A 149 8.34 13.06 -2.39
CA GLU A 149 9.49 13.80 -2.93
C GLU A 149 10.40 12.89 -3.76
N ASP A 150 10.65 11.66 -3.30
CA ASP A 150 11.43 10.67 -4.05
C ASP A 150 10.72 10.30 -5.36
N ILE A 151 9.41 10.06 -5.31
CA ILE A 151 8.61 9.73 -6.49
C ILE A 151 8.65 10.88 -7.51
N LEU A 152 8.52 12.13 -7.07
CA LEU A 152 8.56 13.29 -7.97
C LEU A 152 9.96 13.65 -8.46
N SER A 153 11.01 13.08 -7.87
CA SER A 153 12.35 13.15 -8.43
C SER A 153 12.54 12.20 -9.63
N ILE A 154 11.66 11.20 -9.77
CA ILE A 154 11.69 10.16 -10.81
C ILE A 154 10.60 10.40 -11.87
N CYS A 155 9.38 10.69 -11.43
CA CYS A 155 8.22 10.93 -12.27
C CYS A 155 7.91 12.42 -12.38
N SER A 156 7.37 12.83 -13.52
CA SER A 156 6.90 14.20 -13.76
C SER A 156 5.62 14.54 -12.99
N SER A 157 4.86 13.52 -12.59
CA SER A 157 3.65 13.66 -11.79
C SER A 157 3.39 12.42 -10.95
N GLN A 158 2.38 12.52 -10.10
CA GLN A 158 1.88 11.45 -9.24
C GLN A 158 0.37 11.65 -9.05
N GLY A 159 -0.36 10.56 -9.00
CA GLY A 159 -1.78 10.55 -8.69
C GLY A 159 -2.39 9.18 -8.96
N HIS A 160 -3.71 9.12 -9.03
CA HIS A 160 -4.43 7.86 -9.15
C HIS A 160 -4.37 7.30 -10.57
N ALA A 161 -4.00 6.03 -10.69
CA ALA A 161 -3.65 5.37 -11.94
C ALA A 161 -2.63 6.18 -12.76
N GLY A 162 -1.77 6.92 -12.07
CA GLY A 162 -0.89 7.93 -12.64
C GLY A 162 0.45 7.41 -13.11
N GLN A 163 1.38 8.32 -13.38
CA GLN A 163 2.70 7.94 -13.90
C GLN A 163 3.42 6.99 -12.94
N ASP A 164 3.35 7.25 -11.64
CA ASP A 164 4.02 6.48 -10.59
C ASP A 164 3.46 5.06 -10.45
N GLU A 165 2.15 4.91 -10.22
CA GLU A 165 1.50 3.59 -10.12
C GLU A 165 1.63 2.78 -11.40
N THR A 166 1.50 3.43 -12.56
CA THR A 166 1.67 2.76 -13.86
C THR A 166 3.11 2.28 -14.03
N SER A 167 4.09 3.11 -13.65
CA SER A 167 5.51 2.75 -13.72
C SER A 167 5.82 1.57 -12.80
N VAL A 168 5.33 1.59 -11.56
CA VAL A 168 5.46 0.49 -10.61
C VAL A 168 4.87 -0.80 -11.19
N MET A 169 3.66 -0.75 -11.75
CA MET A 169 3.02 -1.93 -12.35
C MET A 169 3.76 -2.45 -13.59
N LEU A 170 4.36 -1.59 -14.40
CA LEU A 170 5.23 -2.00 -15.51
C LEU A 170 6.51 -2.72 -15.04
N ALA A 171 7.02 -2.37 -13.85
CA ALA A 171 8.14 -3.07 -13.24
C ALA A 171 7.75 -4.48 -12.78
N ILE A 172 6.64 -4.59 -12.05
CA ILE A 172 6.33 -5.81 -11.29
C ILE A 172 5.45 -6.80 -12.03
N ARG A 173 4.50 -6.32 -12.84
CA ARG A 173 3.47 -7.11 -13.53
C ARG A 173 3.12 -6.50 -14.90
N PRO A 174 4.12 -6.31 -15.79
CA PRO A 174 3.94 -5.63 -17.08
C PRO A 174 2.85 -6.27 -17.96
N GLU A 175 2.63 -7.58 -17.82
CA GLU A 175 1.63 -8.32 -18.59
C GLU A 175 0.19 -7.92 -18.27
N LEU A 176 -0.04 -7.25 -17.13
CA LEU A 176 -1.35 -6.74 -16.72
C LEU A 176 -1.61 -5.31 -17.19
N VAL A 177 -0.60 -4.60 -17.70
CA VAL A 177 -0.68 -3.17 -18.05
C VAL A 177 -0.99 -3.01 -19.54
N LYS A 178 -2.07 -2.31 -19.86
CA LYS A 178 -2.48 -1.99 -21.24
C LYS A 178 -2.08 -0.55 -21.58
N MET A 179 -0.79 -0.33 -21.86
CA MET A 179 -0.25 1.01 -22.08
C MET A 179 -0.91 1.77 -23.24
N ASP A 180 -1.48 1.07 -24.23
CA ASP A 180 -2.29 1.67 -25.30
C ASP A 180 -3.57 2.37 -24.77
N LYS A 181 -3.94 2.12 -23.52
CA LYS A 181 -5.10 2.71 -22.83
C LYS A 181 -4.71 3.65 -21.69
N ALA A 182 -3.42 3.89 -21.49
CA ALA A 182 -2.89 4.76 -20.44
C ALA A 182 -3.09 6.23 -20.84
N VAL A 183 -4.28 6.75 -20.58
CA VAL A 183 -4.67 8.13 -20.87
C VAL A 183 -5.37 8.71 -19.66
N GLY A 184 -4.96 9.91 -19.25
CA GLY A 184 -5.54 10.62 -18.13
C GLY A 184 -5.05 12.05 -18.05
N GLU A 185 -5.69 12.83 -17.20
CA GLU A 185 -5.23 14.16 -16.84
C GLU A 185 -5.41 14.38 -15.35
N LYS A 186 -4.55 15.24 -14.78
CA LYS A 186 -4.64 15.59 -13.37
C LYS A 186 -5.80 16.54 -13.11
N ARG A 187 -6.65 16.20 -12.15
CA ARG A 187 -7.79 17.00 -11.71
C ARG A 187 -7.66 17.35 -10.24
N THR A 188 -7.74 18.63 -9.94
CA THR A 188 -7.65 19.15 -8.57
C THR A 188 -8.93 19.88 -8.18
N SER A 189 -9.25 19.84 -6.90
CA SER A 189 -10.30 20.66 -6.30
C SER A 189 -9.67 21.58 -5.26
N ARG A 190 -10.18 22.81 -5.16
CA ARG A 190 -9.69 23.80 -4.17
C ARG A 190 -9.97 23.37 -2.72
N VAL A 191 -11.02 22.60 -2.53
CA VAL A 191 -11.45 22.04 -1.25
C VAL A 191 -11.81 20.57 -1.40
N ARG A 192 -11.79 19.80 -0.31
CA ARG A 192 -12.28 18.42 -0.35
C ARG A 192 -13.79 18.42 -0.50
N VAL A 193 -14.29 17.91 -1.62
CA VAL A 193 -15.74 17.80 -1.90
C VAL A 193 -16.18 16.36 -1.69
N ILE A 194 -17.17 16.15 -0.81
CA ILE A 194 -17.73 14.82 -0.52
C ILE A 194 -19.19 14.83 -0.96
N ARG A 195 -19.51 14.03 -1.99
CA ARG A 195 -20.87 13.80 -2.47
C ARG A 195 -20.93 12.47 -3.20
N LYS A 196 -22.15 11.94 -3.36
CA LYS A 196 -22.39 10.72 -4.14
C LYS A 196 -21.84 10.90 -5.56
N ASP A 197 -21.18 9.85 -6.05
CA ASP A 197 -20.62 9.72 -7.40
C ASP A 197 -19.58 10.79 -7.79
N ILE A 198 -18.96 11.48 -6.82
CA ILE A 198 -17.92 12.49 -7.08
C ILE A 198 -16.74 11.95 -7.91
N GLY A 199 -16.48 10.64 -7.85
CA GLY A 199 -15.46 9.98 -8.65
C GLY A 199 -15.61 10.17 -10.16
N ARG A 200 -16.83 10.33 -10.68
CA ARG A 200 -17.04 10.58 -12.12
C ARG A 200 -16.50 11.96 -12.56
N GLU A 201 -16.39 12.90 -11.62
CA GLU A 201 -15.87 14.25 -11.88
C GLU A 201 -14.36 14.34 -11.63
N LEU A 202 -13.91 13.80 -10.51
CA LEU A 202 -12.51 13.89 -10.06
C LEU A 202 -11.60 12.83 -10.67
N PHE A 203 -12.15 11.66 -11.03
CA PHE A 203 -11.41 10.53 -11.58
C PHE A 203 -12.13 10.01 -12.84
N PRO A 204 -12.31 10.83 -13.89
CA PRO A 204 -12.94 10.37 -15.13
C PRO A 204 -12.17 9.16 -15.68
N ASP A 205 -12.92 8.14 -16.11
CA ASP A 205 -12.40 6.84 -16.52
C ASP A 205 -11.54 6.10 -15.47
N GLY A 206 -11.57 6.54 -14.21
CA GLY A 206 -10.81 5.97 -13.11
C GLY A 206 -9.35 6.41 -13.07
N VAL A 207 -9.02 7.59 -13.63
CA VAL A 207 -7.66 8.16 -13.63
C VAL A 207 -7.68 9.58 -13.06
N ASN A 208 -6.68 9.95 -12.28
CA ASN A 208 -6.42 11.33 -11.85
C ASN A 208 -4.90 11.58 -11.79
N ASP A 209 -4.28 11.55 -12.96
CA ASP A 209 -2.94 12.01 -13.29
C ASP A 209 -2.71 11.77 -14.80
N ASP A 210 -1.51 12.02 -15.34
CA ASP A 210 -1.11 11.59 -16.69
C ASP A 210 -0.17 10.37 -16.63
N PRO A 211 -0.63 9.16 -17.01
CA PRO A 211 0.20 7.96 -17.02
C PRO A 211 1.04 7.77 -18.30
N GLY A 212 0.92 8.65 -19.30
CA GLY A 212 1.45 8.41 -20.65
C GLY A 212 2.97 8.29 -20.74
N SER A 213 3.70 8.86 -19.77
CA SER A 213 5.16 8.83 -19.67
C SER A 213 5.68 7.78 -18.67
N ALA A 214 4.82 6.86 -18.23
CA ALA A 214 5.21 5.78 -17.32
C ALA A 214 6.16 4.78 -17.99
N THR A 215 7.19 4.35 -17.26
CA THR A 215 8.19 3.39 -17.75
C THR A 215 8.50 2.34 -16.69
N ARG A 216 9.03 1.20 -17.12
CA ARG A 216 9.53 0.15 -16.21
C ARG A 216 10.65 0.69 -15.33
N GLU A 217 11.56 1.46 -15.94
CA GLU A 217 12.74 2.02 -15.29
C GLU A 217 12.36 2.95 -14.15
N ASN A 218 11.33 3.78 -14.35
CA ASN A 218 10.78 4.63 -13.28
C ASN A 218 10.21 3.78 -12.14
N GLY A 219 9.50 2.70 -12.46
CA GLY A 219 8.93 1.80 -11.46
C GLY A 219 9.98 1.12 -10.61
N GLU A 220 11.04 0.61 -11.25
CA GLU A 220 12.19 0.02 -10.55
C GLU A 220 12.91 1.04 -9.67
N ALA A 221 13.07 2.28 -10.13
CA ALA A 221 13.67 3.35 -9.35
C ALA A 221 12.83 3.70 -8.11
N ILE A 222 11.50 3.82 -8.26
CA ILE A 222 10.55 4.09 -7.16
C ILE A 222 10.60 2.96 -6.13
N LEU A 223 10.44 1.72 -6.57
CA LEU A 223 10.48 0.55 -5.66
C LEU A 223 11.84 0.42 -4.98
N GLY A 224 12.92 0.74 -5.69
CA GLY A 224 14.29 0.74 -5.19
C GLY A 224 14.48 1.72 -4.04
N VAL A 225 14.22 3.01 -4.27
CA VAL A 225 14.47 4.06 -3.27
C VAL A 225 13.55 3.93 -2.06
N ILE A 226 12.27 3.60 -2.26
CA ILE A 226 11.31 3.46 -1.16
C ILE A 226 11.68 2.25 -0.29
N SER A 227 11.94 1.09 -0.90
CA SER A 227 12.30 -0.11 -0.12
C SER A 227 13.62 0.06 0.64
N GLU A 228 14.58 0.78 0.07
CA GLU A 228 15.84 1.11 0.75
C GLU A 228 15.60 1.96 1.99
N LYS A 229 14.90 3.08 1.85
CA LYS A 229 14.61 3.98 2.98
C LYS A 229 13.82 3.29 4.09
N ILE A 230 12.80 2.51 3.75
CA ILE A 230 12.02 1.75 4.75
C ILE A 230 12.91 0.72 5.46
N ALA A 231 13.78 0.01 4.72
CA ALA A 231 14.69 -0.94 5.34
C ALA A 231 15.65 -0.25 6.32
N ARG A 232 16.21 0.92 5.97
CA ARG A 232 17.09 1.69 6.86
C ARG A 232 16.38 2.14 8.14
N LEU A 233 15.11 2.58 8.04
CA LEU A 233 14.28 2.88 9.21
C LEU A 233 14.10 1.67 10.13
N LEU A 234 13.83 0.49 9.56
CA LEU A 234 13.68 -0.75 10.35
C LEU A 234 15.01 -1.22 10.97
N LEU A 235 16.13 -0.91 10.33
CA LEU A 235 17.46 -1.25 10.82
C LEU A 235 17.95 -0.28 11.91
N GLY A 236 17.38 0.92 11.99
CA GLY A 236 17.80 2.00 12.90
C GLY A 236 18.98 2.80 12.37
N GLU A 237 19.08 2.94 11.04
CA GLU A 237 20.19 3.58 10.33
C GLU A 237 19.89 5.02 9.87
N ASP A 238 18.71 5.55 10.21
CA ASP A 238 18.19 6.88 9.90
C ASP A 238 17.45 7.48 11.11
#